data_AF-A0A3B0MD37-F1
#
_entry.id   AF-A0A3B0MD37-F1
#
_cell.length_a   1.000
_cell.length_b   1.000
_cell.length_c   1.000
_cell.angle_alpha   90.00
_cell.angle_beta   90.00
_cell.angle_gamma   90.00
#
_symmetry.space_group_name_H-M   'P 1'
#
loop_
_entity.id
_entity.type
_entity.pdbx_description
1 polymer ?
#
loop_
_entity_poly.entity_id
_entity_poly.type
_entity_poly.pdbx_seq_one_letter_code
_entity_poly.pdbx_strand_id
1 'polypeptide(L)'
;MTRSTLTALVVCTGSAFALATEAAAFCPEPSYSRGISFETQVESYLEYLLCLHNGQVGTLNELSIQQNSLRSDVSTVSDRSNEAFTQLLQMYVELGTTSAELLARVEMLVF
;
A
#
# COMPACT_ATOMS: atom_id res chain seq x y z
N MET A 1 0.76 17.10 4.78
CA MET A 1 0.70 15.89 3.92
C MET A 1 2.13 15.46 3.62
N THR A 2 2.57 14.36 4.22
CA THR A 2 3.96 13.88 4.12
C THR A 2 4.16 13.07 2.84
N ARG A 3 5.35 13.17 2.27
CA ARG A 3 5.78 12.62 0.96
C ARG A 3 5.44 11.12 0.76
N SER A 4 5.31 10.35 1.84
CA SER A 4 4.86 8.94 1.84
C SER A 4 3.40 8.71 1.45
N THR A 5 2.51 9.66 1.73
CA THR A 5 1.08 9.54 1.34
C THR A 5 0.89 9.74 -0.16
N LEU A 6 1.76 10.54 -0.79
CA LEU A 6 1.69 10.84 -2.22
C LEU A 6 2.14 9.66 -3.08
N THR A 7 3.19 8.94 -2.67
CA THR A 7 3.68 7.75 -3.39
C THR A 7 2.71 6.57 -3.28
N ALA A 8 2.09 6.36 -2.12
CA ALA A 8 1.06 5.33 -1.97
C ALA A 8 -0.16 5.59 -2.87
N LEU A 9 -0.59 6.86 -2.97
CA LEU A 9 -1.73 7.24 -3.82
C LEU A 9 -1.44 7.02 -5.31
N VAL A 10 -0.23 7.36 -5.78
CA VAL A 10 0.20 7.19 -7.19
C VAL A 10 0.30 5.71 -7.57
N VAL A 11 0.78 4.84 -6.68
CA VAL A 11 0.85 3.39 -6.93
C VAL A 11 -0.55 2.77 -7.01
N CYS A 12 -1.49 3.21 -6.16
CA CYS A 12 -2.88 2.74 -6.20
C CYS A 12 -3.65 3.25 -7.44
N THR A 13 -3.42 4.49 -7.89
CA THR A 13 -4.09 5.00 -9.10
C THR A 13 -3.48 4.46 -10.39
N GLY A 14 -2.16 4.21 -10.43
CA GLY A 14 -1.48 3.66 -11.60
C GLY A 14 -1.86 2.19 -11.87
N SER A 15 -2.04 1.41 -10.81
CA SER A 15 -2.50 0.01 -10.90
C SER A 15 -3.96 -0.06 -11.37
N ALA A 16 -4.86 0.74 -10.79
CA ALA A 16 -6.28 0.75 -11.19
C ALA A 16 -6.50 1.08 -12.68
N PHE A 17 -5.70 1.99 -13.26
CA PHE A 17 -5.81 2.36 -14.68
C PHE A 17 -5.24 1.28 -15.62
N ALA A 18 -4.15 0.62 -15.23
CA ALA A 18 -3.59 -0.52 -15.98
C ALA A 18 -4.51 -1.76 -15.95
N LEU A 19 -5.27 -1.94 -14.87
CA LEU A 19 -6.16 -3.08 -14.69
C LEU A 19 -7.46 -2.95 -15.50
N ALA A 20 -7.99 -1.72 -15.64
CA ALA A 20 -9.12 -1.47 -16.54
C ALA A 20 -8.77 -1.82 -18.00
N THR A 21 -7.50 -1.64 -18.40
CA THR A 21 -7.02 -2.02 -19.74
C THR A 21 -6.77 -3.52 -19.89
N GLU A 22 -6.38 -4.24 -18.83
CA GLU A 22 -6.22 -5.71 -18.89
C GLU A 22 -7.56 -6.44 -18.94
N ALA A 23 -8.58 -6.00 -18.18
CA ALA A 23 -9.92 -6.59 -18.23
C ALA A 23 -10.55 -6.46 -19.63
N ALA A 24 -10.29 -5.35 -20.33
CA ALA A 24 -10.77 -5.12 -21.69
C ALA A 24 -10.09 -6.01 -22.75
N ALA A 25 -8.91 -6.56 -22.46
CA ALA A 25 -8.17 -7.39 -23.42
C ALA A 25 -8.75 -8.81 -23.59
N PHE A 26 -9.56 -9.29 -22.62
CA PHE A 26 -10.13 -10.64 -22.63
C PHE A 26 -11.64 -10.68 -22.86
N CYS A 27 -12.34 -9.54 -22.80
CA CYS A 27 -13.77 -9.50 -23.04
C CYS A 27 -14.08 -9.41 -24.55
N PRO A 28 -14.92 -10.32 -25.09
CA PRO A 28 -15.24 -10.33 -26.52
C PRO A 28 -16.02 -9.06 -26.89
N GLU A 29 -15.53 -8.32 -27.89
CA GLU A 29 -16.21 -7.11 -28.35
C GLU A 29 -17.64 -7.42 -28.81
N PRO A 30 -18.60 -6.52 -28.54
CA PRO A 30 -19.98 -6.75 -28.94
C PRO A 30 -20.12 -6.79 -30.46
N SER A 31 -20.90 -7.75 -30.96
CA SER A 31 -21.04 -7.96 -32.40
C SER A 31 -22.15 -7.08 -32.99
N TYR A 32 -21.76 -6.12 -33.83
CA TYR A 32 -22.69 -5.24 -34.56
C TYR A 32 -22.62 -5.53 -36.06
N SER A 33 -23.03 -6.73 -36.47
CA SER A 33 -23.10 -7.07 -37.90
C SER A 33 -24.49 -6.78 -38.47
N ARG A 34 -24.56 -6.47 -39.77
CA ARG A 34 -25.82 -6.24 -40.48
C ARG A 34 -26.68 -7.51 -40.45
N GLY A 35 -27.92 -7.38 -39.99
CA GLY A 35 -28.91 -8.47 -39.98
C GLY A 35 -29.17 -9.11 -38.61
N ILE A 36 -28.45 -8.70 -37.56
CA ILE A 36 -28.73 -9.10 -36.18
C ILE A 36 -29.88 -8.26 -35.63
N SER A 37 -30.81 -8.87 -34.88
CA SER A 37 -31.90 -8.15 -34.21
C SER A 37 -31.36 -7.14 -33.18
N PHE A 38 -32.13 -6.09 -32.91
CA PHE A 38 -31.77 -5.11 -31.87
C PHE A 38 -31.60 -5.78 -30.50
N GLU A 39 -32.47 -6.73 -30.17
CA GLU A 39 -32.44 -7.47 -28.90
C GLU A 39 -31.13 -8.23 -28.71
N THR A 40 -30.69 -8.96 -29.73
CA THR A 40 -29.41 -9.70 -29.68
C THR A 40 -28.19 -8.76 -29.62
N GLN A 41 -28.27 -7.56 -30.20
CA GLN A 41 -27.21 -6.55 -30.02
C GLN A 41 -27.15 -6.04 -28.58
N VAL A 42 -28.30 -5.83 -27.94
CA VAL A 42 -28.38 -5.42 -26.53
C VAL A 42 -27.85 -6.52 -25.61
N GLU A 43 -28.22 -7.78 -25.86
CA GLU A 43 -27.72 -8.93 -25.08
C GLU A 43 -26.19 -9.03 -25.19
N SER A 44 -25.63 -8.98 -26.40
CA SER A 44 -24.18 -9.01 -26.62
C SER A 44 -23.46 -7.86 -25.92
N TYR A 45 -24.06 -6.67 -25.89
CA TYR A 45 -23.49 -5.52 -25.18
C TYR A 45 -23.56 -5.67 -23.66
N LEU A 46 -24.64 -6.22 -23.12
CA LEU A 46 -24.79 -6.50 -21.69
C LEU A 46 -23.79 -7.57 -21.23
N GLU A 47 -23.58 -8.63 -22.01
CA GLU A 47 -22.57 -9.67 -21.72
C GLU A 47 -21.16 -9.07 -21.68
N TYR A 48 -20.83 -8.18 -22.62
CA TYR A 48 -19.56 -7.46 -22.63
C TYR A 48 -19.38 -6.59 -21.38
N LEU A 49 -20.40 -5.81 -21.01
CA LEU A 49 -20.34 -4.98 -19.79
C LEU A 49 -20.23 -5.83 -18.51
N LEU A 50 -20.92 -6.96 -18.45
CA LEU A 50 -20.84 -7.88 -17.31
C LEU A 50 -19.44 -8.49 -17.18
N CYS A 51 -18.83 -8.86 -18.31
CA CYS A 51 -17.45 -9.34 -18.35
C CYS A 51 -16.47 -8.29 -17.80
N LEU A 52 -16.56 -7.05 -18.28
CA LEU A 52 -15.73 -5.94 -17.80
C LEU A 52 -15.93 -5.71 -16.29
N HIS A 53 -17.17 -5.70 -15.83
CA HIS A 53 -17.50 -5.49 -14.42
C HIS A 53 -16.90 -6.58 -13.53
N ASN A 54 -17.07 -7.86 -13.91
CA ASN A 54 -16.54 -8.98 -13.15
C ASN A 54 -15.00 -8.94 -13.07
N GLY A 55 -14.32 -8.57 -14.17
CA GLY A 55 -12.87 -8.36 -14.17
C GLY A 55 -12.45 -7.27 -13.18
N GLN A 56 -13.11 -6.10 -13.23
CA GLN A 56 -12.85 -4.99 -12.32
C GLN A 56 -13.10 -5.35 -10.84
N VAL A 57 -14.16 -6.09 -10.54
CA VAL A 57 -14.48 -6.53 -9.17
C VAL A 57 -13.44 -7.51 -8.63
N GLY A 58 -13.02 -8.49 -9.44
CA GLY A 58 -11.97 -9.44 -9.05
C GLY A 58 -10.68 -8.73 -8.70
N THR A 59 -10.25 -7.80 -9.55
CA THR A 59 -9.09 -6.96 -9.30
C THR A 59 -9.23 -6.08 -8.04
N LEU A 60 -10.37 -5.41 -7.85
CA LEU A 60 -10.59 -4.59 -6.66
C LEU A 60 -10.44 -5.40 -5.37
N ASN A 61 -10.88 -6.66 -5.40
CA ASN A 61 -10.72 -7.57 -4.27
C ASN A 61 -9.24 -7.90 -4.02
N GLU A 62 -8.46 -8.19 -5.06
CA GLU A 62 -7.00 -8.40 -4.94
C GLU A 62 -6.28 -7.17 -4.39
N LEU A 63 -6.62 -5.98 -4.89
CA LEU A 63 -6.06 -4.72 -4.43
C LEU A 63 -6.40 -4.45 -2.96
N SER A 64 -7.64 -4.76 -2.54
CA SER A 64 -8.06 -4.68 -1.13
C SER A 64 -7.24 -5.60 -0.23
N ILE A 65 -6.99 -6.85 -0.67
CA ILE A 65 -6.15 -7.80 0.06
C ILE A 65 -4.71 -7.26 0.18
N GLN A 66 -4.13 -6.77 -0.92
CA GLN A 66 -2.79 -6.18 -0.92
C GLN A 66 -2.69 -4.96 -0.02
N GLN A 67 -3.71 -4.09 -0.01
CA GLN A 67 -3.75 -2.91 0.86
C GLN A 67 -3.77 -3.31 2.34
N ASN A 68 -4.55 -4.34 2.70
CA ASN A 68 -4.60 -4.84 4.07
C ASN A 68 -3.26 -5.44 4.51
N SER A 69 -2.60 -6.20 3.62
CA SER A 69 -1.25 -6.72 3.87
C SER A 69 -0.26 -5.59 4.09
N LEU A 70 -0.23 -4.60 3.20
CA LEU A 70 0.70 -3.47 3.30
C LEU A 70 0.49 -2.66 4.59
N ARG A 71 -0.77 -2.49 5.02
CA ARG A 71 -1.08 -1.82 6.28
C ARG A 71 -0.49 -2.56 7.49
N SER A 72 -0.53 -3.90 7.49
CA SER A 72 0.07 -4.73 8.53
C SER A 72 1.61 -4.59 8.55
N ASP A 73 2.24 -4.61 7.38
CA ASP A 73 3.68 -4.46 7.25
C ASP A 73 4.15 -3.08 7.74
N VAL A 74 3.43 -2.02 7.38
CA VAL A 74 3.71 -0.66 7.85
C VAL A 74 3.59 -0.56 9.38
N SER A 75 2.58 -1.19 9.98
CA SER A 75 2.44 -1.24 11.44
C SER A 75 3.64 -1.92 12.08
N THR A 76 4.05 -3.08 11.55
CA THR A 76 5.18 -3.85 12.07
C THR A 76 6.49 -3.05 12.00
N VAL A 77 6.72 -2.36 10.87
CA VAL A 77 7.91 -1.49 10.71
C VAL A 77 7.85 -0.31 11.67
N SER A 78 6.67 0.29 11.86
CA SER A 78 6.48 1.39 12.81
C SER A 78 6.79 0.95 14.24
N ASP A 79 6.29 -0.20 14.67
CA ASP A 79 6.52 -0.74 16.01
C ASP A 79 8.00 -1.03 16.26
N ARG A 80 8.67 -1.68 15.29
CA ARG A 80 10.12 -1.93 15.35
C ARG A 80 10.94 -0.65 15.35
N SER A 81 10.53 0.36 14.59
CA SER A 81 11.20 1.66 14.58
C SER A 81 11.07 2.36 15.93
N ASN A 82 9.90 2.26 16.56
CA ASN A 82 9.67 2.86 17.87
C ASN A 82 10.45 2.13 18.98
N GLU A 83 10.54 0.80 18.89
CA GLU A 83 11.36 -0.01 19.79
C GLU A 83 12.85 0.36 19.67
N ALA A 84 13.39 0.43 18.45
CA ALA A 84 14.77 0.84 18.21
C ALA A 84 15.06 2.25 18.73
N PHE A 85 14.12 3.20 18.53
CA PHE A 85 14.25 4.55 19.06
C PHE A 85 14.26 4.59 20.59
N THR A 86 13.42 3.77 21.23
CA THR A 86 13.39 3.64 22.70
C THR A 86 14.71 3.08 23.24
N GLN A 87 15.27 2.06 22.60
CA GLN A 87 16.57 1.49 22.97
C GLN A 87 17.71 2.52 22.82
N LEU A 88 17.70 3.32 21.74
CA LEU A 88 18.67 4.39 21.55
C LEU A 88 18.59 5.46 22.64
N LEU A 89 17.37 5.85 23.05
CA LEU A 89 17.17 6.80 24.14
C LEU A 89 17.68 6.27 25.48
N GLN A 90 17.42 5.00 25.79
CA GLN A 90 17.93 4.37 27.01
C GLN A 90 19.46 4.38 27.05
N MET A 91 20.10 3.97 25.95
CA MET A 91 21.55 3.98 25.83
C MET A 91 22.14 5.40 25.97
N TYR A 92 21.49 6.41 25.41
CA TYR A 92 21.91 7.81 25.56
C TYR A 92 21.88 8.27 27.02
N VAL A 93 20.82 7.93 27.76
CA VAL A 93 20.70 8.25 29.19
C VAL A 93 21.78 7.53 30.00
N GLU A 94 22.00 6.24 29.77
CA GLU A 94 23.03 5.45 30.44
C GLU A 94 24.44 6.00 30.20
N LEU A 95 24.73 6.43 28.96
CA LEU A 95 26.01 7.05 28.64
C LEU A 95 26.19 8.38 29.41
N GLY A 96 25.13 9.18 29.50
CA GLY A 96 25.10 10.42 30.25
C GLY A 96 25.37 10.20 31.74
N THR A 97 24.70 9.25 32.39
CA THR A 97 24.91 8.94 33.81
C THR A 97 26.31 8.38 34.07
N THR A 98 26.79 7.49 33.22
CA THR A 98 28.15 6.92 33.33
C THR A 98 29.20 8.01 33.21
N SER A 99 29.02 8.96 32.27
CA SER A 99 29.93 10.09 32.11
C SER A 99 29.96 11.01 33.33
N ALA A 100 28.80 11.28 33.94
CA ALA A 100 28.68 12.09 35.13
C ALA A 100 29.32 11.44 36.35
N GLU A 101 29.12 10.13 36.54
CA GLU A 101 29.78 9.37 37.61
C GLU A 101 31.30 9.36 37.46
N LEU A 102 31.80 9.21 36.23
CA LEU A 102 33.23 9.23 35.96
C LEU A 102 33.85 10.60 36.26
N LEU A 103 33.19 11.68 35.84
CA LEU A 103 33.58 13.06 36.17
C LEU A 103 33.64 13.28 37.68
N ALA A 104 32.61 12.88 38.41
CA ALA A 104 32.57 13.01 39.87
C ALA A 104 33.70 12.23 40.57
N ARG A 105 34.04 11.03 40.07
CA ARG A 105 35.17 10.24 40.59
C ARG A 105 36.52 10.89 40.32
N VAL A 106 36.71 11.52 39.16
CA VAL A 106 37.95 12.25 38.84
C VAL A 106 38.08 13.48 39.73
N GLU A 107 37.00 14.24 39.94
CA GLU A 107 37.02 15.41 40.83
C GLU A 107 37.40 15.05 42.27
N MET A 108 36.92 13.92 42.81
CA MET A 108 37.29 13.46 44.15
C MET A 108 38.76 12.99 44.28
N LEU A 109 39.46 12.71 43.18
CA LEU A 109 40.88 12.31 43.21
C LEU A 109 41.84 13.51 43.10
N VAL A 110 41.33 14.68 42.73
CA VAL A 110 42.12 15.92 42.52
C VAL A 110 42.13 16.82 43.77
N PHE A 111 41.28 16.54 44.76
CA PHE A 111 41.29 17.16 46.09
C PHE A 111 41.84 16.21 47.16
#